data_AF-A0A1M6P110-F1
#
_entry.id   AF-A0A1M6P110-F1
#
_cell.length_a   1.000
_cell.length_b   1.000
_cell.length_c   1.000
_cell.angle_alpha   90.00
_cell.angle_beta   90.00
_cell.angle_gamma   90.00
#
_symmetry.space_group_name_H-M   'P 1'
#
loop_
_entity.id
_entity.type
_entity.pdbx_description
1 polymer ?
#
loop_
_entity_poly.entity_id
_entity_poly.type
_entity_poly.pdbx_seq_one_letter_code
_entity_poly.pdbx_strand_id
1 'polypeptide(L)'
;MKIRYTPKALKDLQEMSDYISNVLYNPQAAASIKKSILDTCGHLKVQPFLGVSVQEKTGYETDLRFLVCEKHLAFYRVENDYISIARIINGKQDYLRILFEDVRE
;
A
#
# COMPACT_ATOMS: atom_id res chain seq x y z
N MET A 1 14.44 2.85 11.27
CA MET A 1 13.49 1.96 10.55
C MET A 1 13.91 1.78 9.10
N LYS A 2 13.83 0.56 8.58
CA LYS A 2 14.03 0.25 7.16
C LYS A 2 12.68 -0.11 6.52
N ILE A 3 12.45 0.31 5.28
CA ILE A 3 11.23 -0.07 4.54
C ILE A 3 11.54 -1.30 3.70
N ARG A 4 10.62 -2.26 3.71
CA ARG A 4 10.61 -3.39 2.78
C ARG A 4 9.23 -3.54 2.15
N TYR A 5 9.19 -4.04 0.92
CA TYR A 5 7.97 -4.30 0.17
C TYR A 5 7.81 -5.80 0.03
N THR A 6 6.62 -6.33 0.29
CA THR A 6 6.32 -7.74 0.02
C THR A 6 6.22 -7.99 -1.49
N PRO A 7 6.33 -9.25 -1.94
CA PRO A 7 6.07 -9.59 -3.34
C PRO A 7 4.68 -9.14 -3.82
N LYS A 8 3.65 -9.22 -2.97
CA LYS A 8 2.30 -8.74 -3.30
C LYS A 8 2.29 -7.22 -3.51
N ALA A 9 2.93 -6.43 -2.65
CA ALA A 9 3.01 -4.98 -2.81
C ALA A 9 3.79 -4.55 -4.07
N LEU A 10 4.87 -5.26 -4.41
CA LEU A 10 5.62 -5.01 -5.64
C LEU A 10 4.79 -5.33 -6.89
N LYS A 11 4.04 -6.44 -6.86
CA LYS A 11 3.11 -6.80 -7.92
C LYS A 11 2.00 -5.77 -8.06
N ASP A 12 1.40 -5.30 -6.96
CA ASP A 12 0.38 -4.26 -7.00
C ASP A 12 0.91 -2.96 -7.68
N LEU A 13 2.14 -2.54 -7.35
CA LEU A 13 2.79 -1.38 -7.99
C LEU A 13 3.04 -1.60 -9.49
N GLN A 14 3.45 -2.80 -9.87
CA GLN A 14 3.68 -3.16 -11.26
C GLN A 14 2.37 -3.14 -12.05
N GLU A 15 1.31 -3.81 -11.57
CA GLU A 15 0.01 -3.86 -12.22
C GLU A 15 -0.61 -2.46 -12.37
N MET A 16 -0.52 -1.63 -11.33
CA MET A 16 -0.94 -0.23 -11.40
C MET A 16 -0.17 0.54 -12.49
N SER A 17 1.17 0.39 -12.50
CA SER A 17 2.03 1.07 -13.47
C SER A 17 1.73 0.63 -14.90
N ASP A 18 1.58 -0.67 -15.13
CA ASP A 18 1.30 -1.27 -16.45
C ASP A 18 -0.08 -0.86 -16.95
N TYR A 19 -1.09 -0.83 -16.07
CA TYR A 19 -2.42 -0.35 -16.43
C TYR A 19 -2.39 1.11 -16.89
N ILE A 20 -1.78 2.00 -16.10
CA ILE A 20 -1.73 3.43 -16.43
C ILE A 20 -0.88 3.69 -17.68
N SER A 21 0.26 2.98 -17.81
CA SER A 21 1.16 3.14 -18.95
C SER A 21 0.58 2.59 -20.24
N ASN A 22 0.05 1.36 -20.21
CA ASN A 22 -0.22 0.57 -21.41
C ASN A 22 -1.71 0.50 -21.78
N VAL A 23 -2.62 0.64 -20.80
CA VAL A 23 -4.07 0.65 -21.04
C VAL A 23 -4.60 2.08 -21.14
N LEU A 24 -4.13 2.98 -20.27
CA LEU A 24 -4.49 4.40 -20.32
C LEU A 24 -3.54 5.25 -21.16
N TYR A 25 -2.51 4.64 -21.76
CA TYR A 25 -1.51 5.28 -22.62
C TYR A 25 -0.83 6.51 -21.97
N ASN A 26 -0.60 6.47 -20.65
CA ASN A 26 -0.03 7.58 -19.90
C ASN A 26 1.19 7.16 -19.05
N PRO A 27 2.34 6.85 -19.69
CA PRO A 27 3.55 6.41 -18.99
C PRO A 27 4.10 7.47 -18.01
N GLN A 28 3.92 8.76 -18.31
CA GLN A 28 4.34 9.84 -17.42
C GLN A 28 3.55 9.83 -16.11
N ALA A 29 2.23 9.65 -16.18
CA ALA A 29 1.40 9.50 -14.98
C ALA A 29 1.77 8.24 -14.19
N ALA A 30 2.03 7.12 -14.87
CA ALA A 30 2.47 5.88 -14.21
C ALA A 30 3.74 6.10 -13.37
N ALA A 31 4.75 6.75 -13.95
CA ALA A 31 6.00 7.07 -13.26
C ALA A 31 5.78 8.05 -12.09
N SER A 32 4.98 9.10 -12.30
CA SER A 32 4.71 10.12 -11.28
C SER A 32 3.96 9.53 -10.07
N ILE A 33 2.91 8.74 -10.31
CA ILE A 33 2.12 8.09 -9.25
C ILE A 33 2.98 7.07 -8.50
N LYS A 34 3.76 6.25 -9.21
CA LYS A 34 4.68 5.30 -8.57
C LYS A 34 5.67 6.04 -7.65
N LYS A 35 6.25 7.14 -8.12
CA LYS A 35 7.16 7.96 -7.31
C LYS A 35 6.46 8.53 -6.08
N SER A 36 5.27 9.13 -6.24
CA SER A 36 4.47 9.69 -5.13
C SER A 36 4.19 8.65 -4.04
N ILE A 37 3.82 7.43 -4.42
CA ILE A 37 3.60 6.32 -3.47
C ILE A 37 4.89 5.95 -2.72
N LEU A 38 6.02 5.82 -3.43
CA LEU A 38 7.30 5.46 -2.80
C LEU A 38 7.81 6.56 -1.87
N ASP A 39 7.69 7.82 -2.27
CA ASP A 39 8.08 8.99 -1.47
C ASP A 39 7.22 9.07 -0.20
N THR A 40 5.90 8.88 -0.33
CA THR A 40 4.96 8.86 0.81
C THR A 40 5.28 7.73 1.78
N CYS A 41 5.57 6.53 1.28
CA CYS A 41 6.03 5.42 2.12
C CYS A 41 7.35 5.78 2.82
N GLY A 42 8.25 6.50 2.16
CA GLY A 42 9.54 6.95 2.70
C GLY A 42 9.43 7.69 4.04
N HIS A 43 8.37 8.48 4.23
CA HIS A 43 8.12 9.21 5.49
C HIS A 43 7.92 8.28 6.69
N LEU A 44 7.47 7.05 6.47
CA LEU A 44 7.30 6.05 7.53
C LEU A 44 8.61 5.74 8.26
N LYS A 45 9.78 5.94 7.62
CA LYS A 45 11.08 5.74 8.30
C LYS A 45 11.26 6.64 9.52
N VAL A 46 10.66 7.84 9.47
CA VAL A 46 10.73 8.85 10.53
C VAL A 46 9.50 8.77 11.44
N GLN A 47 8.32 8.53 10.85
CA GLN A 47 7.07 8.42 11.61
C GLN A 47 6.32 7.12 11.26
N PRO A 48 6.70 5.97 11.87
CA PRO A 48 6.12 4.67 11.52
C PRO A 48 4.62 4.58 11.77
N PHE A 49 4.10 5.33 12.73
CA PHE A 49 2.68 5.29 13.11
C PHE A 49 1.83 6.39 12.46
N LEU A 50 2.34 7.04 11.40
CA LEU A 50 1.62 8.10 10.66
C LEU A 50 0.30 7.61 10.04
N GLY A 51 0.23 6.34 9.62
CA GLY A 51 -0.94 5.74 9.00
C GLY A 51 -2.03 5.38 10.01
N VAL A 52 -3.27 5.35 9.52
CA VAL A 52 -4.47 5.00 10.29
C VAL A 52 -4.47 3.50 10.58
N SER A 53 -4.80 3.11 11.81
CA SER A 53 -5.00 1.70 12.18
C SER A 53 -6.19 1.11 11.43
N VAL A 54 -5.98 -0.02 10.74
CA VAL A 54 -7.06 -0.75 10.06
C VAL A 54 -8.02 -1.30 11.09
N GLN A 55 -7.52 -1.85 12.19
CA GLN A 55 -8.34 -2.39 13.27
C GLN A 55 -9.25 -1.32 13.88
N GLU A 56 -8.71 -0.16 14.26
CA GLU A 56 -9.52 0.92 14.84
C GLU A 56 -10.57 1.44 13.86
N LYS A 57 -10.26 1.47 12.56
CA LYS A 57 -11.17 1.98 11.53
C LYS A 57 -12.27 0.99 11.17
N THR A 58 -12.03 -0.32 11.25
CA THR A 58 -12.86 -1.34 10.59
C THR A 58 -13.34 -2.45 11.52
N GLY A 59 -12.72 -2.62 12.69
CA GLY A 59 -13.00 -3.70 13.64
C GLY A 59 -12.37 -5.06 13.26
N TYR A 60 -11.64 -5.17 12.15
CA TYR A 60 -10.90 -6.38 11.81
C TYR A 60 -9.68 -6.53 12.72
N GLU A 61 -9.51 -7.71 13.32
CA GLU A 61 -8.31 -8.03 14.11
C GLU A 61 -7.08 -8.11 13.19
N THR A 62 -6.25 -7.06 13.22
CA THR A 62 -5.05 -6.95 12.39
C THR A 62 -4.10 -5.89 12.95
N ASP A 63 -2.81 -6.09 12.72
CA ASP A 63 -1.76 -5.12 13.04
C ASP A 63 -1.54 -4.08 11.92
N LEU A 64 -2.32 -4.17 10.84
CA LEU A 64 -2.15 -3.33 9.67
C LEU A 64 -2.54 -1.87 9.95
N ARG A 65 -1.77 -0.98 9.34
CA ARG A 65 -2.03 0.44 9.18
C ARG A 65 -2.09 0.77 7.69
N PHE A 66 -2.70 1.90 7.34
CA PHE A 66 -2.64 2.38 5.96
C PHE A 66 -2.37 3.88 5.86
N LEU A 67 -1.66 4.26 4.80
CA LEU A 67 -1.53 5.63 4.33
C LEU A 67 -2.32 5.81 3.04
N VAL A 68 -2.91 6.99 2.88
CA VAL A 68 -3.48 7.42 1.61
C VAL A 68 -2.36 8.02 0.78
N CYS A 69 -2.11 7.44 -0.39
CA CYS A 69 -1.09 7.88 -1.35
C CYS A 69 -1.77 8.03 -2.72
N GLU A 70 -2.02 9.26 -3.16
CA GLU A 70 -2.84 9.53 -4.35
C GLU A 70 -4.22 8.86 -4.24
N LYS A 71 -4.58 8.02 -5.21
CA LYS A 71 -5.82 7.21 -5.24
C LYS A 71 -5.60 5.80 -4.67
N HIS A 72 -4.46 5.54 -4.03
CA HIS A 72 -4.09 4.23 -3.50
C HIS A 72 -3.94 4.27 -1.98
N LEU A 73 -4.07 3.10 -1.37
CA LEU A 73 -3.87 2.85 0.04
C LEU A 73 -2.67 1.94 0.18
N ALA A 74 -1.61 2.44 0.82
CA ALA A 74 -0.44 1.63 1.17
C ALA A 74 -0.68 1.00 2.54
N PHE A 75 -0.98 -0.30 2.56
CA PHE A 75 -1.17 -1.08 3.78
C PHE A 75 0.19 -1.58 4.28
N TYR A 76 0.47 -1.38 5.55
CA TYR A 76 1.75 -1.72 6.14
C TYR A 76 1.62 -2.12 7.61
N ARG A 77 2.66 -2.76 8.14
CA ARG A 77 2.82 -3.03 9.57
C ARG A 77 4.16 -2.50 10.07
N VAL A 78 4.18 -2.12 11.34
CA VAL A 78 5.39 -1.69 12.04
C VAL A 78 5.93 -2.88 12.83
N GLU A 79 7.14 -3.30 12.50
CA GLU A 79 7.91 -4.31 13.23
C GLU A 79 9.09 -3.63 13.94
N ASN A 80 9.92 -4.35 14.68
CA ASN A 80 11.00 -3.75 15.48
C ASN A 80 11.92 -2.82 14.68
N ASP A 81 12.53 -3.32 13.60
CA ASP A 81 13.47 -2.55 12.77
C ASP A 81 12.93 -2.20 11.38
N TYR A 82 11.79 -2.78 11.02
CA TYR A 82 11.25 -2.78 9.67
C TYR A 82 9.83 -2.25 9.61
N ILE A 83 9.53 -1.62 8.47
CA ILE A 83 8.19 -1.26 8.05
C ILE A 83 7.92 -2.08 6.81
N SER A 84 6.98 -3.01 6.93
CA SER A 84 6.63 -3.94 5.87
C SER A 84 5.41 -3.42 5.13
N ILE A 85 5.60 -2.91 3.91
CA ILE A 85 4.49 -2.57 3.02
C ILE A 85 3.89 -3.87 2.50
N ALA A 86 2.72 -4.23 3.01
CA ALA A 86 2.04 -5.49 2.77
C ALA A 86 1.31 -5.51 1.41
N ARG A 87 0.60 -4.42 1.08
CA ARG A 87 -0.20 -4.25 -0.14
C ARG A 87 -0.28 -2.78 -0.54
N ILE A 88 -0.48 -2.50 -1.82
CA ILE A 88 -0.77 -1.16 -2.34
C ILE A 88 -2.03 -1.27 -3.19
N ILE A 89 -3.18 -0.82 -2.68
CA ILE A 89 -4.48 -1.12 -3.28
C ILE A 89 -5.12 0.16 -3.77
N ASN A 90 -5.80 0.16 -4.92
CA ASN A 90 -6.58 1.31 -5.34
C ASN A 90 -7.74 1.52 -4.35
N GLY A 91 -7.87 2.73 -3.80
CA GLY A 91 -8.85 3.03 -2.76
C GLY A 91 -10.31 2.88 -3.19
N LYS A 92 -10.58 2.72 -4.49
CA LYS A 92 -11.91 2.38 -5.03
C LYS A 92 -12.25 0.89 -4.97
N GLN A 93 -11.26 0.03 -4.73
CA GLN A 93 -11.47 -1.41 -4.60
C GLN A 93 -11.92 -1.75 -3.17
N ASP A 94 -12.62 -2.87 -3.02
CA ASP A 94 -12.94 -3.43 -1.71
C ASP A 94 -11.66 -4.01 -1.08
N TYR A 95 -10.91 -3.13 -0.42
CA TYR A 95 -9.61 -3.47 0.17
C TYR A 95 -9.75 -4.43 1.35
N LEU A 96 -10.87 -4.44 2.08
CA LEU A 96 -11.08 -5.40 3.17
C LEU A 96 -11.19 -6.81 2.62
N ARG A 97 -11.96 -6.96 1.54
CA ARG A 97 -12.04 -8.21 0.79
C ARG A 97 -10.67 -8.66 0.29
N ILE A 98 -9.92 -7.76 -0.36
CA ILE A 98 -8.59 -8.07 -0.90
C ILE A 98 -7.56 -8.44 0.20
N LEU A 99 -7.70 -7.90 1.41
CA LEU A 99 -6.78 -8.13 2.52
C LEU A 99 -7.09 -9.39 3.33
N PHE A 100 -8.37 -9.74 3.49
CA PHE A 100 -8.81 -10.74 4.48
C PHE A 100 -9.58 -11.92 3.91
N GLU A 101 -10.03 -11.88 2.65
CA GLU A 101 -10.85 -12.96 2.10
C GLU A 101 -10.03 -14.17 1.60
N ASP A 102 -8.71 -14.03 1.44
CA ASP A 102 -7.77 -15.15 1.19
C ASP A 102 -7.45 -15.98 2.46
N VAL A 103 -7.97 -15.61 3.64
CA VAL A 103 -7.62 -16.24 4.94
C VAL A 103 -8.69 -17.26 5.38
N ARG A 104 -9.58 -17.67 4.48
CA ARG A 104 -10.61 -18.69 4.74
C ARG A 104 -10.40 -19.90 3.82
N GLU A 105 -9.36 -20.67 4.10
CA GLU A 105 -9.29 -22.11 3.75
C GLU A 105 -8.79 -22.89 4.97
#